data_AF-A0A1V1PGB3-F1
#
_entry.id   AF-A0A1V1PGB3-F1
#
_cell.length_a   1.000
_cell.length_b   1.000
_cell.length_c   1.000
_cell.angle_alpha   90.00
_cell.angle_beta   90.00
_cell.angle_gamma   90.00
#
_symmetry.space_group_name_H-M   'P 1'
#
loop_
_entity.id
_entity.type
_entity.pdbx_description
1 polymer ?
#
loop_
_entity_poly.entity_id
_entity_poly.type
_entity_poly.pdbx_seq_one_letter_code
_entity_poly.pdbx_strand_id
1 'polypeptide(L)'
;MNALSTIYQYVGFSLYGLLPMSIASLSIIFYIIYATIKKQSMSVWVEIILAAIKELAPLLGFLGTVYALALSFQIDNPSTGVIRKQMFQILSTGLWSTFAGIIVSIEAFLGLIMLKRI
;
A
#
# COMPACT_ATOMS: atom_id res chain seq x y z
N MET A 1 12.85 -23.54 -0.31
CA MET A 1 11.80 -22.54 -0.61
C MET A 1 12.29 -21.61 -1.70
N ASN A 2 11.51 -21.43 -2.77
CA ASN A 2 11.84 -20.48 -3.86
C ASN A 2 11.72 -19.04 -3.37
N ALA A 3 12.60 -18.13 -3.81
CA ALA A 3 12.61 -16.72 -3.40
C ALA A 3 11.25 -16.03 -3.59
N LEU A 4 10.51 -16.40 -4.64
CA LEU A 4 9.14 -15.97 -4.93
C LEU A 4 8.15 -16.30 -3.80
N SER A 5 8.21 -17.52 -3.25
CA SER A 5 7.32 -17.94 -2.15
C SER A 5 7.58 -17.13 -0.89
N THR A 6 8.84 -16.77 -0.63
CA THR A 6 9.24 -15.96 0.53
C THR A 6 8.74 -14.51 0.37
N ILE A 7 8.92 -13.89 -0.79
CA ILE A 7 8.40 -12.54 -1.07
C ILE A 7 6.88 -12.51 -0.90
N TYR A 8 6.17 -13.54 -1.37
CA TYR A 8 4.72 -13.63 -1.23
C TYR A 8 4.27 -13.76 0.23
N GLN A 9 5.01 -14.50 1.04
CA GLN A 9 4.67 -14.75 2.44
C GLN A 9 4.80 -13.49 3.31
N TYR A 10 5.76 -12.62 2.98
CA TYR A 10 6.07 -11.42 3.76
C TYR A 10 5.56 -10.10 3.17
N VAL A 11 5.48 -9.99 1.84
CA VAL A 11 5.01 -8.78 1.11
C VAL A 11 3.61 -8.98 0.55
N GLY A 12 3.13 -10.22 0.43
CA GLY A 12 1.85 -10.52 -0.22
C GLY A 12 0.70 -9.79 0.44
N PHE A 13 0.60 -9.81 1.77
CA PHE A 13 -0.53 -9.19 2.48
C PHE A 13 -0.69 -7.70 2.15
N SER A 14 0.40 -6.94 2.15
CA SER A 14 0.37 -5.52 1.83
C SER A 14 0.18 -5.25 0.35
N LEU A 15 0.81 -6.02 -0.54
CA LEU A 15 0.55 -5.92 -1.98
C LEU A 15 -0.91 -6.21 -2.34
N TYR A 16 -1.51 -7.22 -1.71
CA TYR A 16 -2.91 -7.58 -1.94
C TYR A 16 -3.89 -6.51 -1.49
N GLY A 17 -3.60 -5.81 -0.39
CA GLY A 17 -4.43 -4.70 0.09
C GLY A 17 -4.20 -3.40 -0.69
N LEU A 18 -2.94 -3.09 -1.01
CA LEU A 18 -2.54 -1.80 -1.58
C LEU A 18 -2.71 -1.72 -3.10
N LEU A 19 -2.56 -2.84 -3.83
CA LEU A 19 -2.69 -2.84 -5.29
C LEU A 19 -4.10 -2.44 -5.76
N PRO A 20 -5.21 -2.99 -5.21
CA PRO A 20 -6.55 -2.54 -5.59
C PRO A 20 -6.79 -1.07 -5.24
N MET A 21 -6.24 -0.59 -4.12
CA MET A 21 -6.34 0.82 -3.72
C MET A 21 -5.62 1.75 -4.69
N SER A 22 -4.42 1.39 -5.15
CA SER A 22 -3.68 2.15 -6.16
C SER A 22 -4.42 2.16 -7.51
N ILE A 23 -4.93 1.01 -7.96
CA ILE A 23 -5.71 0.93 -9.20
C ILE A 23 -6.97 1.82 -9.09
N ALA A 24 -7.67 1.78 -7.95
CA ALA A 24 -8.84 2.61 -7.71
C ALA A 24 -8.48 4.11 -7.70
N SER A 25 -7.40 4.50 -7.00
CA SER A 25 -6.96 5.91 -6.92
C SER A 25 -6.64 6.44 -8.32
N LEU A 26 -5.86 5.71 -9.12
CA LEU A 26 -5.48 6.08 -10.48
C LEU A 26 -6.69 6.17 -11.40
N SER A 27 -7.60 5.20 -11.33
CA SER A 27 -8.83 5.20 -12.13
C SER A 27 -9.70 6.41 -11.82
N ILE A 28 -9.78 6.79 -10.54
CA ILE A 28 -10.50 7.98 -10.10
C ILE A 28 -9.80 9.26 -10.59
N ILE A 29 -8.47 9.33 -10.54
CA ILE A 29 -7.71 10.48 -11.06
C ILE A 29 -7.97 10.66 -12.56
N PHE A 30 -7.94 9.58 -13.34
CA PHE A 30 -8.30 9.63 -14.76
C PHE A 30 -9.75 10.11 -14.98
N TYR A 31 -10.68 9.65 -14.16
CA TYR A 31 -12.06 10.14 -14.18
C TYR A 31 -12.15 11.65 -13.88
N ILE A 32 -11.44 12.14 -12.86
CA ILE A 32 -11.38 13.57 -12.52
C ILE A 32 -10.86 14.39 -13.71
N ILE A 33 -9.76 13.96 -14.33
CA ILE A 33 -9.19 14.61 -15.51
C ILE A 33 -10.23 14.68 -16.64
N TYR A 34 -10.88 13.55 -16.94
CA TYR A 34 -11.91 13.48 -17.98
C TYR A 34 -13.09 14.40 -17.69
N ALA A 35 -13.64 14.35 -16.46
CA ALA A 35 -14.77 15.18 -16.05
C ALA A 35 -14.43 16.68 -16.13
N THR A 36 -13.21 17.05 -15.76
CA THR A 36 -12.69 18.43 -15.86
C THR A 36 -12.68 18.90 -17.31
N ILE A 37 -12.15 18.10 -18.23
CA ILE A 37 -12.11 18.43 -19.67
C ILE A 37 -13.52 18.57 -20.24
N LYS A 38 -14.47 17.75 -19.75
CA LYS A 38 -15.88 17.79 -20.18
C LYS A 38 -16.74 18.79 -19.42
N LYS A 39 -16.19 19.54 -18.45
CA LYS A 39 -16.91 20.46 -17.56
C LYS A 39 -18.12 19.80 -16.88
N GLN A 40 -17.97 18.54 -16.48
CA GLN A 40 -19.00 17.79 -15.77
C GLN A 40 -18.83 17.98 -14.26
N SER A 41 -19.97 18.03 -13.55
CA SER A 41 -19.94 17.98 -12.09
C SER A 41 -19.50 16.59 -11.63
N MET A 42 -18.66 16.56 -10.60
CA MET A 42 -18.19 15.33 -9.99
C MET A 42 -19.03 14.98 -8.76
N SER A 43 -19.22 13.68 -8.54
CA SER A 43 -19.93 13.18 -7.37
C SER A 43 -19.11 13.36 -6.10
N VAL A 44 -19.78 13.67 -4.99
CA VAL A 44 -19.16 13.75 -3.65
C VAL A 44 -18.46 12.44 -3.26
N TRP A 45 -18.93 11.30 -3.78
CA TRP A 45 -18.33 9.99 -3.55
C TRP A 45 -16.86 9.91 -4.01
N VAL A 46 -16.48 10.67 -5.04
CA VAL A 46 -15.11 10.72 -5.55
C VAL A 46 -14.16 11.24 -4.48
N GLU A 47 -14.54 12.34 -3.83
CA GLU A 47 -13.76 12.94 -2.74
C GLU A 47 -13.69 12.00 -1.53
N ILE A 48 -14.81 11.39 -1.14
CA ILE A 48 -14.88 10.46 0.00
C ILE A 48 -13.94 9.26 -0.22
N ILE A 49 -13.96 8.65 -1.41
CA ILE A 49 -13.15 7.47 -1.71
C ILE A 49 -11.65 7.83 -1.69
N LEU A 50 -11.26 8.94 -2.33
CA LEU A 50 -9.86 9.37 -2.31
C LEU A 50 -9.38 9.72 -0.90
N ALA A 51 -10.21 10.38 -0.10
CA ALA A 51 -9.90 10.66 1.31
C ALA A 51 -9.72 9.36 2.11
N ALA A 52 -10.60 8.38 1.91
CA ALA A 52 -10.48 7.08 2.55
C ALA A 52 -9.19 6.36 2.15
N ILE A 53 -8.84 6.32 0.86
CA ILE A 53 -7.60 5.69 0.38
C ILE A 53 -6.37 6.40 0.96
N LYS A 54 -6.36 7.74 0.99
CA LYS A 54 -5.27 8.54 1.54
C LYS A 54 -4.96 8.15 2.99
N GLU A 55 -5.97 7.98 3.82
CA GLU A 55 -5.82 7.65 5.25
C GLU A 55 -5.57 6.15 5.49
N LEU A 56 -6.22 5.26 4.73
CA LEU A 56 -6.15 3.82 4.97
C LEU A 56 -4.91 3.14 4.36
N ALA A 57 -4.38 3.64 3.24
CA ALA A 57 -3.22 3.03 2.58
C ALA A 57 -1.95 3.01 3.47
N PRO A 58 -1.57 4.09 4.17
CA PRO A 58 -0.44 4.06 5.09
C PRO A 58 -0.66 3.08 6.26
N LEU A 59 -1.90 3.00 6.76
CA LEU A 59 -2.27 2.07 7.83
C LEU A 59 -2.12 0.61 7.40
N LEU A 60 -2.58 0.26 6.19
CA LEU A 60 -2.39 -1.08 5.63
C LEU A 60 -0.91 -1.39 5.40
N GLY A 61 -0.14 -0.42 4.90
CA GLY A 61 1.32 -0.55 4.76
C GLY A 61 1.99 -0.83 6.10
N PHE A 62 1.60 -0.10 7.15
CA PHE A 62 2.10 -0.30 8.51
C PHE A 62 1.70 -1.68 9.09
N LEU A 63 0.45 -2.11 8.89
CA LEU A 63 -0.02 -3.42 9.32
C LEU A 63 0.79 -4.56 8.67
N GLY A 64 1.16 -4.44 7.39
CA GLY A 64 2.05 -5.40 6.74
C GLY A 64 3.43 -5.47 7.39
N THR A 65 3.97 -4.34 7.86
CA THR A 65 5.22 -4.29 8.62
C THR A 65 5.10 -5.00 9.96
N VAL A 66 4.03 -4.73 10.71
CA VAL A 66 3.75 -5.40 11.99
C VAL A 66 3.59 -6.91 11.79
N TYR A 67 2.91 -7.32 10.73
CA TYR A 67 2.74 -8.72 10.38
C TYR A 67 4.07 -9.41 10.06
N ALA A 68 4.92 -8.78 9.24
CA ALA A 68 6.25 -9.31 8.92
C ALA A 68 7.12 -9.46 10.17
N LEU A 69 7.07 -8.48 11.08
CA LEU A 69 7.77 -8.55 12.37
C LEU A 69 7.21 -9.66 13.27
N ALA A 70 5.89 -9.84 13.33
CA ALA A 70 5.27 -10.91 14.12
C ALA A 70 5.74 -12.31 13.66
N LEU A 71 5.88 -12.52 12.35
CA LEU A 71 6.41 -13.77 11.79
C LEU A 71 7.86 -14.04 12.21
N SER A 72 8.64 -13.01 12.56
CA SER A 72 10.03 -13.19 13.03
C SER A 72 10.13 -13.94 14.36
N PHE A 73 9.08 -13.88 15.18
CA PHE A 73 9.05 -14.47 16.52
C PHE A 73 8.53 -15.90 16.55
N GLN A 74 8.09 -16.47 15.41
CA GLN A 74 7.49 -17.82 15.35
C GLN A 74 8.51 -18.93 15.07
N ILE A 75 9.81 -18.64 15.15
CA ILE A 75 10.87 -19.57 14.71
C ILE A 75 11.53 -20.21 15.93
N ASP A 76 11.32 -21.51 16.10
CA ASP A 76 11.91 -22.29 17.19
C ASP A 76 13.34 -22.74 16.85
N ASN A 77 14.29 -22.50 17.78
CA ASN A 77 15.70 -22.90 17.71
C ASN A 77 16.44 -22.61 16.38
N PRO A 78 16.37 -21.40 15.80
CA PRO A 78 17.08 -21.10 14.56
C PRO A 78 18.59 -21.00 14.79
N SER A 79 19.37 -21.51 13.83
CA SER A 79 20.81 -21.26 13.80
C SER A 79 21.10 -19.78 13.51
N THR A 80 22.22 -19.24 14.00
CA THR A 80 22.61 -17.83 13.84
C THR A 80 22.63 -17.33 12.39
N GLY A 81 22.99 -18.20 11.44
CA GLY A 81 22.95 -17.88 10.00
C GLY A 81 21.52 -17.71 9.46
N VAL A 82 20.57 -18.52 9.96
CA VAL A 82 19.15 -18.46 9.59
C VAL A 82 18.50 -17.21 10.17
N ILE A 83 18.79 -16.88 11.44
CA ILE A 83 18.33 -15.65 12.10
C ILE A 83 18.71 -14.42 11.27
N ARG A 84 19.99 -14.28 10.90
CA ARG A 84 20.48 -13.10 10.17
C ARG A 84 19.77 -12.93 8.81
N LYS A 85 19.60 -14.02 8.06
CA LYS A 85 18.96 -13.98 6.74
C LYS A 85 17.49 -13.62 6.84
N GLN A 86 16.78 -14.18 7.82
CA GLN A 86 15.36 -13.91 8.02
C GLN A 86 15.12 -12.50 8.57
N MET A 87 15.94 -12.01 9.50
CA MET A 87 15.86 -10.62 9.96
C MET A 87 15.97 -9.62 8.80
N PHE A 88 16.92 -9.81 7.89
CA PHE A 88 17.06 -8.93 6.72
C PHE A 88 15.84 -9.00 5.80
N GLN A 89 15.32 -10.20 5.55
CA GLN A 89 14.11 -10.38 4.74
C GLN A 89 12.89 -9.71 5.40
N ILE A 90 12.72 -9.87 6.72
CA ILE A 90 11.59 -9.31 7.46
C ILE A 90 11.66 -7.78 7.50
N LEU A 91 12.84 -7.22 7.76
CA LEU A 91 13.03 -5.77 7.77
C LEU A 91 12.79 -5.17 6.39
N SER A 92 13.38 -5.75 5.34
CA SER A 92 13.19 -5.26 3.98
C SER A 92 11.73 -5.33 3.54
N THR A 93 11.04 -6.44 3.83
CA THR A 93 9.63 -6.63 3.44
C THR A 93 8.67 -5.72 4.20
N GLY A 94 8.89 -5.52 5.50
CA GLY A 94 8.14 -4.53 6.27
C GLY A 94 8.36 -3.11 5.75
N LEU A 95 9.62 -2.70 5.54
CA LEU A 95 9.91 -1.37 4.98
C LEU A 95 9.25 -1.15 3.61
N TRP A 96 9.27 -2.15 2.74
CA TRP A 96 8.58 -2.10 1.44
C TRP A 96 7.07 -1.96 1.58
N SER A 97 6.46 -2.65 2.54
CA SER A 97 5.03 -2.55 2.83
C SER A 97 4.63 -1.12 3.21
N THR A 98 5.35 -0.52 4.17
CA THR A 98 5.10 0.87 4.58
C THR A 98 5.32 1.84 3.42
N PHE A 99 6.41 1.66 2.66
CA PHE A 99 6.73 2.52 1.54
C PHE A 99 5.65 2.48 0.44
N ALA A 100 5.15 1.29 0.11
CA ALA A 100 4.03 1.14 -0.82
C ALA A 100 2.76 1.84 -0.32
N GLY A 101 2.43 1.70 0.97
CA GLY A 101 1.28 2.38 1.57
C GLY A 101 1.36 3.91 1.48
N ILE A 102 2.57 4.46 1.65
CA ILE A 102 2.84 5.90 1.49
C ILE A 102 2.64 6.33 0.03
N ILE A 103 3.17 5.57 -0.94
CA ILE A 103 3.00 5.91 -2.36
C ILE A 103 1.52 5.99 -2.75
N VAL A 104 0.74 4.97 -2.37
CA VAL A 104 -0.70 4.94 -2.67
C VAL A 104 -1.45 6.09 -2.00
N SER A 105 -1.04 6.49 -0.78
CA SER A 105 -1.58 7.66 -0.11
C SER A 105 -1.28 8.96 -0.86
N ILE A 106 -0.05 9.11 -1.37
CA ILE A 106 0.36 10.27 -2.17
C ILE A 106 -0.45 10.34 -3.47
N GLU A 107 -0.67 9.21 -4.15
CA GLU A 107 -1.54 9.14 -5.34
C GLU A 107 -2.93 9.69 -5.04
N ALA A 108 -3.58 9.18 -3.99
CA ALA A 108 -4.92 9.63 -3.60
C ALA A 108 -4.94 11.10 -3.18
N PHE A 109 -3.89 11.57 -2.49
CA PHE A 109 -3.74 12.98 -2.12
C PHE A 109 -3.65 13.90 -3.34
N LEU A 110 -2.90 13.51 -4.38
CA LEU A 110 -2.83 14.26 -5.63
C LEU A 110 -4.22 14.39 -6.28
N GLY A 111 -5.00 13.30 -6.30
CA GLY A 111 -6.39 13.34 -6.77
C GLY A 111 -7.27 14.33 -6.00
N LEU A 112 -7.14 14.39 -4.67
CA LEU A 112 -7.86 15.37 -3.84
C LEU A 112 -7.44 16.81 -4.12
N ILE A 113 -6.15 17.07 -4.36
CA ILE A 113 -5.68 18.41 -4.74
C ILE A 113 -6.29 18.83 -6.07
N MET A 114 -6.37 17.90 -7.04
CA MET A 114 -6.95 18.19 -8.35
C MET A 114 -8.43 18.56 -8.23
N LEU A 115 -9.20 17.83 -7.42
CA LEU A 115 -10.60 18.16 -7.13
C LEU A 115 -10.78 19.57 -6.55
N LYS A 116 -9.91 19.99 -5.62
CA LYS A 116 -10.00 21.31 -4.96
C LYS A 116 -9.61 22.49 -5.86
N ARG A 117 -8.96 22.23 -7.00
CA ARG A 117 -8.52 23.26 -7.95
C ARG A 117 -9.54 23.53 -9.08
N ILE A 118 -10.62 22.74 -9.13
CA ILE A 118 -11.69 22.83 -10.12
C ILE A 118 -12.87 23.56 -9.49
#